data_AF-A0A2G5V4D6-F1
#
_entry.id   AF-A0A2G5V4D6-F1
#
_cell.length_a   1.000
_cell.length_b   1.000
_cell.length_c   1.000
_cell.angle_alpha   90.00
_cell.angle_beta   90.00
_cell.angle_gamma   90.00
#
_symmetry.space_group_name_H-M   'P 1'
#
loop_
_entity.id
_entity.type
_entity.pdbx_description
1 polymer ?
#
loop_
_entity_poly.entity_id
_entity_poly.type
_entity_poly.pdbx_seq_one_letter_code
_entity_poly.pdbx_strand_id
1 'polypeptide(L)'
;MVTTLSSICVLEYLSFERRQYIASQIPGFRKVVKSLPLHLDSLAISVDKIRIDQNEYYSTNRRSNNFYLCINELRKRLIQNPIIDGTVFLSAIFEKDRVELEKLMLDLIGNRSMIYTKELAFLDPWLYRFPEKLKIQAEIIEDRLFPLSLEDLDRIANILGPKPLKEFSTQLNNYQIFTHPIVRNSQKLVLWSGSEDFDHRRINHRNIHLKDYDRRILINHMNAWIANVNEVEKEFSGDIEVSGDNNLKLLEEEISIKEMMYLEKCKSGGKRVKANESIADFSVDPCDDFYAHVCPMGTTKQDFLSSIWETKRQIVRDYKFEHPENLLVKDFSVEKTRKVSEIVTQFLHSEESLTLCNFNKKIVSIFTRHLLEFNIGESDSLGNWKRSSCEQKMEMVRELPYPTQKFINSRMILSQAMDGSIANSLMKKLDKKLRQLFPKLKMGVLKELRRTPWAVENGALEMYEDALQKINFTTFSDIRKPIKHAQSVFIQAKNKCIDLIHGKYSMEIEDGICEVIAVGGAVRYINKPIESVYQGDLRDILTDQTAAFNSKDNHIYIGNDFTLLANTDYLSDLV
;
A
#
# COMPACT_ATOMS: atom_id res chain seq x y z
N MET A 1 -8.99 -9.61 31.45
CA MET A 1 -7.52 -9.73 31.51
C MET A 1 -6.89 -10.14 30.16
N VAL A 2 -7.60 -9.97 29.04
CA VAL A 2 -6.94 -9.46 27.81
C VAL A 2 -6.36 -8.09 28.20
N THR A 3 -5.15 -7.69 27.78
CA THR A 3 -4.88 -6.30 27.29
C THR A 3 -3.43 -5.78 27.32
N THR A 4 -2.43 -6.37 27.97
CA THR A 4 -1.12 -5.68 28.06
C THR A 4 -0.13 -6.04 26.94
N LEU A 5 0.06 -7.34 26.63
CA LEU A 5 1.03 -7.76 25.61
C LEU A 5 0.52 -7.57 24.17
N SER A 6 -0.75 -7.89 23.89
CA SER A 6 -1.29 -7.78 22.52
C SER A 6 -1.37 -6.34 22.03
N SER A 7 -1.72 -5.40 22.92
CA SER A 7 -1.73 -3.97 22.59
C SER A 7 -0.33 -3.41 22.41
N ILE A 8 0.68 -3.92 23.13
CA ILE A 8 2.09 -3.52 22.96
C ILE A 8 2.62 -3.93 21.58
N CYS A 9 2.40 -5.18 21.17
CA CYS A 9 2.82 -5.64 19.84
C CYS A 9 2.13 -4.86 18.72
N VAL A 10 0.82 -4.61 18.84
CA VAL A 10 0.09 -3.79 17.86
C VAL A 10 0.66 -2.36 17.81
N LEU A 11 0.91 -1.75 18.98
CA LEU A 11 1.51 -0.42 19.05
C LEU A 11 2.92 -0.39 18.44
N GLU A 12 3.70 -1.47 18.54
CA GLU A 12 5.05 -1.58 17.95
C GLU A 12 5.09 -1.65 16.43
N TYR A 13 3.99 -2.01 15.76
CA TYR A 13 3.93 -2.05 14.30
C TYR A 13 3.11 -0.91 13.69
N LEU A 14 2.53 -0.03 14.50
CA LEU A 14 1.89 1.19 13.99
C LEU A 14 2.94 2.21 13.54
N SER A 15 2.61 3.01 12.53
CA SER A 15 3.46 4.13 12.11
C SER A 15 3.71 5.09 13.27
N PHE A 16 4.86 5.76 13.24
CA PHE A 16 5.26 6.75 14.26
C PHE A 16 4.11 7.74 14.55
N GLU A 17 3.40 8.17 13.50
CA GLU A 17 2.33 9.16 13.59
C GLU A 17 1.07 8.66 14.27
N ARG A 18 0.68 7.42 13.97
CA ARG A 18 -0.46 6.79 14.64
C ARG A 18 -0.17 6.60 16.12
N ARG A 19 1.07 6.27 16.49
CA ARG A 19 1.47 6.14 17.90
C ARG A 19 1.45 7.47 18.64
N GLN A 20 1.99 8.53 18.04
CA GLN A 20 1.95 9.87 18.63
C GLN A 20 0.50 10.35 18.83
N TYR A 21 -0.36 10.11 17.83
CA TYR A 21 -1.78 10.40 17.94
C TYR A 21 -2.44 9.63 19.09
N ILE A 22 -2.26 8.31 19.17
CA ILE A 22 -2.82 7.48 20.26
C ILE A 22 -2.31 7.96 21.64
N ALA A 23 -1.01 8.24 21.77
CA ALA A 23 -0.39 8.72 23.00
C ALA A 23 -0.88 10.14 23.40
N SER A 24 -1.29 10.96 22.42
CA SER A 24 -1.92 12.27 22.68
C SER A 24 -3.32 12.11 23.26
N GLN A 25 -4.12 11.18 22.72
CA GLN A 25 -5.50 10.93 23.12
C GLN A 25 -5.60 10.15 24.43
N ILE A 26 -4.62 9.26 24.69
CA ILE A 26 -4.61 8.39 25.87
C ILE A 26 -3.27 8.55 26.60
N PRO A 27 -3.14 9.53 27.51
CA PRO A 27 -1.87 9.83 28.19
C PRO A 27 -1.25 8.64 28.94
N GLY A 28 -2.07 7.70 29.42
CA GLY A 28 -1.61 6.47 30.08
C GLY A 28 -0.71 5.59 29.21
N PHE A 29 -0.81 5.69 27.88
CA PHE A 29 0.03 4.93 26.95
C PHE A 29 1.36 5.62 26.61
N ARG A 30 1.57 6.89 26.98
CA ARG A 30 2.78 7.65 26.62
C ARG A 30 4.06 6.96 27.05
N LYS A 31 4.11 6.45 28.28
CA LYS A 31 5.29 5.76 28.82
C LYS A 31 5.59 4.47 28.05
N VAL A 32 4.55 3.70 27.72
CA VAL A 32 4.66 2.45 26.96
C VAL A 32 5.09 2.75 25.53
N VAL A 33 4.43 3.67 24.83
CA VAL A 33 4.78 4.06 23.45
C VAL A 33 6.22 4.56 23.35
N LYS A 34 6.71 5.29 24.36
CA LYS A 34 8.09 5.79 24.45
C LYS A 34 9.12 4.75 24.90
N SER A 35 8.71 3.53 25.26
CA SER A 35 9.63 2.42 25.54
C SER A 35 9.73 1.41 24.40
N LEU A 36 8.78 1.41 23.47
CA LEU A 36 8.75 0.45 22.35
C LEU A 36 9.69 0.84 21.21
N PRO A 37 10.26 -0.14 20.48
CA PRO A 37 11.04 0.10 19.28
C PRO A 37 10.28 0.89 18.22
N LEU A 38 11.00 1.67 17.42
CA LEU A 38 10.46 2.33 16.22
C LEU A 38 10.89 1.58 14.97
N HIS A 39 9.98 1.50 14.00
CA HIS A 39 10.26 1.03 12.65
C HIS A 39 9.97 2.18 11.70
N LEU A 40 11.03 2.70 11.10
CA LEU A 40 11.03 3.90 10.28
C LEU A 40 11.53 3.55 8.88
N ASP A 41 11.02 4.27 7.88
CA ASP A 41 11.63 4.23 6.55
C ASP A 41 12.88 5.13 6.53
N SER A 42 12.81 6.30 7.17
CA SER A 42 13.93 7.25 7.20
C SER A 42 14.00 8.00 8.52
N LEU A 43 15.21 8.12 9.06
CA LEU A 43 15.55 9.00 10.17
C LEU A 43 16.67 9.93 9.73
N ALA A 44 16.40 11.23 9.64
CA ALA A 44 17.43 12.22 9.37
C ALA A 44 17.56 13.20 10.53
N ILE A 45 18.79 13.57 10.87
CA ILE A 45 19.08 14.48 11.98
C ILE A 45 19.90 15.66 11.45
N SER A 46 19.47 16.88 11.81
CA SER A 46 20.14 18.16 11.49
C SER A 46 20.27 19.03 12.75
N VAL A 47 20.87 20.22 12.67
CA VAL A 47 21.16 21.12 13.81
C VAL A 47 19.93 21.38 14.69
N ASP A 48 18.78 21.69 14.09
CA ASP A 48 17.60 22.21 14.79
C ASP A 48 16.33 21.36 14.56
N LYS A 49 16.46 20.26 13.82
CA LYS A 49 15.34 19.47 13.33
C LYS A 49 15.65 17.99 13.20
N ILE A 50 14.61 17.17 13.37
CA ILE A 50 14.62 15.73 13.15
C ILE A 50 13.57 15.42 12.10
N ARG A 51 13.96 14.68 11.06
CA ARG A 51 13.04 14.12 10.08
C ARG A 51 12.77 12.66 10.43
N ILE A 52 11.49 12.32 10.51
CA ILE A 52 11.01 10.94 10.66
C ILE A 52 10.08 10.68 9.48
N ASP A 53 10.47 9.73 8.64
CA ASP A 53 9.81 9.37 7.39
C ASP A 53 9.60 10.60 6.48
N GLN A 54 8.34 11.03 6.30
CA GLN A 54 7.94 12.15 5.45
C GLN A 54 7.76 13.47 6.22
N ASN A 55 7.94 13.45 7.54
CA ASN A 55 7.64 14.57 8.42
C ASN A 55 8.90 15.16 9.02
N GLU A 56 8.98 16.49 9.00
CA GLU A 56 10.04 17.24 9.66
C GLU A 56 9.53 17.85 10.96
N TYR A 57 10.28 17.66 12.03
CA TYR A 57 9.99 18.12 13.38
C TYR A 57 11.05 19.11 13.83
N TYR A 58 10.63 20.27 14.33
CA TYR A 58 11.52 21.35 14.74
C TYR A 58 10.92 22.15 15.91
N SER A 59 11.79 22.78 16.70
CA SER A 59 11.41 23.66 17.80
C SER A 59 11.25 25.09 17.28
N THR A 60 10.20 25.80 17.72
CA THR A 60 10.10 27.25 17.51
C THR A 60 9.90 27.98 18.83
N ASN A 61 10.62 29.09 19.01
CA ASN A 61 10.46 29.97 20.15
C ASN A 61 9.35 30.99 19.86
N ARG A 62 8.19 30.85 20.50
CA ARG A 62 7.16 31.90 20.47
C ARG A 62 7.47 32.93 21.56
N ARG A 63 7.88 34.14 21.18
CA ARG A 63 7.97 35.26 22.13
C ARG A 63 6.55 35.66 22.54
N SER A 64 6.13 35.25 23.72
CA SER A 64 5.00 35.86 24.43
C SER A 64 5.42 37.25 24.90
N ASN A 65 4.56 38.26 24.71
CA ASN A 65 4.81 39.65 25.14
C ASN A 65 4.89 39.85 26.66
N ASN A 66 4.76 38.78 27.45
CA ASN A 66 4.97 38.82 28.90
C ASN A 66 6.23 38.04 29.26
N PHE A 67 7.20 38.77 29.82
CA PHE A 67 8.48 38.27 30.31
C PHE A 67 8.32 37.00 31.18
N TYR A 68 9.23 36.04 30.96
CA TYR A 68 9.54 34.81 31.73
C TYR A 68 8.92 33.45 31.33
N LEU A 69 8.24 33.31 30.19
CA LEU A 69 7.90 31.97 29.67
C LEU A 69 8.21 31.85 28.16
N CYS A 70 9.39 31.30 27.83
CA CYS A 70 9.62 30.72 26.52
C CYS A 70 8.87 29.39 26.46
N ILE A 71 7.79 29.34 25.68
CA ILE A 71 7.11 28.10 25.36
C ILE A 71 7.76 27.58 24.07
N ASN A 72 8.56 26.52 24.19
CA ASN A 72 9.05 25.79 23.02
C ASN A 72 7.86 25.04 22.42
N GLU A 73 7.43 25.43 21.22
CA GLU A 73 6.39 24.70 20.48
C GLU A 73 7.07 23.72 19.52
N LEU A 74 6.78 22.42 19.67
CA LEU A 74 7.12 21.39 18.68
C LEU A 74 6.22 21.58 17.45
N ARG A 75 6.81 21.85 16.30
CA ARG A 75 6.08 21.98 15.03
C ARG A 75 6.37 20.80 14.11
N LYS A 76 5.40 20.52 13.24
CA LYS A 76 5.41 19.44 12.25
C LYS A 76 5.05 20.01 10.89
N ARG A 77 5.80 19.66 9.85
CA ARG A 77 5.43 19.93 8.45
C ARG A 77 5.60 18.69 7.58
N LEU A 78 4.69 18.53 6.63
CA LEU A 78 4.80 17.53 5.56
C LEU A 78 5.74 18.07 4.48
N ILE A 79 6.70 17.28 4.02
CA ILE A 79 7.61 17.69 2.96
C ILE A 79 6.88 17.56 1.62
N GLN A 80 6.56 18.69 0.96
CA GLN A 80 5.92 18.69 -0.37
C GLN A 80 6.90 18.59 -1.55
N ASN A 81 8.20 18.67 -1.30
CA ASN A 81 9.31 18.34 -2.20
C ASN A 81 10.59 18.37 -1.35
N PRO A 82 11.58 17.46 -1.53
CA PRO A 82 12.84 17.54 -0.79
C PRO A 82 13.61 18.77 -1.29
N ILE A 83 13.40 19.92 -0.65
CA ILE A 83 14.16 21.14 -0.93
C ILE A 83 15.55 20.96 -0.32
N ILE A 84 16.57 21.03 -1.17
CA ILE A 84 17.94 21.39 -0.79
C ILE A 84 17.83 22.78 -0.18
N ASP A 85 17.73 22.88 1.15
CA ASP A 85 17.68 24.17 1.83
C ASP A 85 19.11 24.72 1.91
N GLY A 86 19.57 25.25 0.76
CA GLY A 86 20.81 25.99 0.65
C GLY A 86 20.67 27.34 1.30
N THR A 87 20.78 27.41 2.63
CA THR A 87 21.25 28.60 3.37
C THR A 87 21.53 28.24 4.82
N VAL A 88 22.68 27.61 5.10
CA VAL A 88 23.24 27.57 6.45
C VAL A 88 24.03 28.87 6.64
N PHE A 89 23.44 29.84 7.34
CA PHE A 89 24.21 30.95 7.91
C PHE A 89 25.08 30.38 9.04
N LEU A 90 26.40 30.39 8.85
CA LEU A 90 27.39 30.09 9.89
C LEU A 90 27.32 31.17 10.99
N SER A 91 26.38 31.07 11.92
CA SER A 91 26.54 31.68 13.24
C SER A 91 27.15 30.65 14.17
N ALA A 92 28.24 31.03 14.84
CA ALA A 92 28.91 30.28 15.90
C ALA A 92 27.90 29.45 16.71
N ILE A 93 28.07 28.13 16.70
CA ILE A 93 27.19 27.15 17.35
C ILE A 93 27.02 27.54 18.82
N PHE A 94 25.82 27.95 19.21
CA PHE A 94 25.48 28.24 20.59
C PHE A 94 25.02 26.94 21.26
N GLU A 95 25.53 26.69 22.47
CA GLU A 95 25.11 25.62 23.39
C GLU A 95 23.58 25.44 23.49
N LYS A 96 22.83 26.51 23.20
CA LYS A 96 21.38 26.56 23.08
C LYS A 96 20.79 25.60 22.02
N ASP A 97 21.35 25.54 20.81
CA ASP A 97 20.77 24.75 19.72
C ASP A 97 20.89 23.25 20.00
N ARG A 98 22.00 22.86 20.63
CA ARG A 98 22.24 21.51 21.13
C ARG A 98 21.22 21.09 22.20
N VAL A 99 20.92 21.98 23.15
CA VAL A 99 19.91 21.71 24.20
C VAL A 99 18.51 21.57 23.61
N GLU A 100 18.16 22.37 22.59
CA GLU A 100 16.88 22.25 21.89
C GLU A 100 16.75 20.92 21.13
N LEU A 101 17.83 20.48 20.48
CA LEU A 101 17.91 19.19 19.79
C LEU A 101 17.85 17.99 20.74
N GLU A 102 18.57 18.02 21.87
CA GLU A 102 18.49 16.99 22.91
C GLU A 102 17.05 16.87 23.46
N LYS A 103 16.38 18.01 23.65
CA LYS A 103 14.97 18.05 24.04
C LYS A 103 14.06 17.48 22.95
N LEU A 104 14.30 17.81 21.68
CA LEU A 104 13.56 17.27 20.53
C LEU A 104 13.71 15.74 20.42
N MET A 105 14.93 15.22 20.61
CA MET A 105 15.22 13.79 20.68
C MET A 105 14.47 13.12 21.83
N LEU A 106 14.47 13.71 23.02
CA LEU A 106 13.72 13.17 24.18
C LEU A 106 12.19 13.23 23.97
N ASP A 107 11.69 14.25 23.28
CA ASP A 107 10.27 14.43 23.02
C ASP A 107 9.76 13.43 21.98
N LEU A 108 10.50 13.25 20.87
CA LEU A 108 10.13 12.38 19.75
C LEU A 108 10.53 10.92 19.97
N ILE A 109 11.80 10.69 20.31
CA ILE A 109 12.43 9.37 20.42
C ILE A 109 12.44 8.86 21.86
N GLY A 110 12.53 9.74 22.86
CA GLY A 110 12.45 9.34 24.28
C GLY A 110 13.56 8.37 24.69
N ASN A 111 13.27 7.52 25.69
CA ASN A 111 14.24 6.58 26.27
C ASN A 111 14.17 5.19 25.61
N ARG A 112 13.84 5.13 24.32
CA ARG A 112 13.74 3.86 23.60
C ARG A 112 15.11 3.18 23.52
N SER A 113 15.10 1.85 23.61
CA SER A 113 16.32 1.05 23.49
C SER A 113 16.68 0.72 22.04
N MET A 114 15.73 0.78 21.10
CA MET A 114 15.95 0.35 19.72
C MET A 114 15.16 1.20 18.70
N ILE A 115 15.82 1.51 17.58
CA ILE A 115 15.21 2.04 16.35
C ILE A 115 15.66 1.17 15.19
N TYR A 116 14.71 0.72 14.39
CA TYR A 116 14.93 0.11 13.08
C TYR A 116 14.64 1.17 12.03
N THR A 117 15.59 1.43 11.15
CA THR A 117 15.41 2.37 10.04
C THR A 117 16.03 1.82 8.77
N LYS A 118 15.43 2.08 7.61
CA LYS A 118 16.11 1.75 6.34
C LYS A 118 17.24 2.74 6.11
N GLU A 119 16.95 4.04 6.19
CA GLU A 119 17.93 5.12 6.01
C GLU A 119 18.19 5.86 7.33
N LEU A 120 19.46 6.04 7.68
CA LEU A 120 19.93 6.93 8.73
C LEU A 120 20.78 8.04 8.10
N ALA A 121 20.24 9.25 8.04
CA ALA A 121 20.90 10.37 7.39
C ALA A 121 21.42 11.40 8.40
N PHE A 122 22.65 11.89 8.18
CA PHE A 122 23.26 12.95 8.96
C PHE A 122 23.42 14.19 8.08
N LEU A 123 22.84 15.30 8.54
CA LEU A 123 23.05 16.60 7.92
C LEU A 123 24.16 17.35 8.64
N ASP A 124 24.28 17.26 9.99
CA ASP A 124 25.27 18.00 10.79
C ASP A 124 25.87 17.17 11.96
N PRO A 125 26.79 16.21 11.70
CA PRO A 125 27.14 15.13 12.63
C PRO A 125 27.71 15.53 14.00
N TRP A 126 28.21 16.76 14.13
CA TRP A 126 29.09 17.17 15.23
C TRP A 126 28.30 17.52 16.51
N LEU A 127 26.97 17.59 16.45
CA LEU A 127 26.09 18.09 17.51
C LEU A 127 25.32 17.00 18.29
N TYR A 128 25.39 15.75 17.85
CA TYR A 128 24.50 14.70 18.37
C TYR A 128 25.08 13.97 19.57
N ARG A 129 24.36 14.00 20.70
CA ARG A 129 24.48 13.00 21.77
C ARG A 129 23.25 12.11 21.77
N PHE A 130 23.41 10.90 21.27
CA PHE A 130 22.38 9.89 21.40
C PHE A 130 22.24 9.44 22.86
N PRO A 131 21.03 9.06 23.31
CA PRO A 131 20.86 8.43 24.62
C PRO A 131 21.76 7.20 24.75
N GLU A 132 22.46 7.04 25.87
CA GLU A 132 23.47 5.97 26.07
C GLU A 132 22.96 4.54 25.84
N LYS A 133 21.65 4.32 25.98
CA LYS A 133 21.00 3.01 25.83
C LYS A 133 20.35 2.79 24.47
N LEU A 134 20.38 3.81 23.60
CA LEU A 134 19.75 3.71 22.29
C LEU A 134 20.63 2.91 21.34
N LYS A 135 20.01 1.91 20.70
CA LYS A 135 20.58 1.21 19.55
C LYS A 135 19.80 1.55 18.29
N ILE A 136 20.50 1.71 17.18
CA ILE A 136 19.90 1.96 15.86
C ILE A 136 20.37 0.87 14.90
N GLN A 137 19.44 0.07 14.40
CA GLN A 137 19.69 -0.84 13.31
C GLN A 137 19.29 -0.17 12.01
N ALA A 138 20.28 0.40 11.32
CA ALA A 138 20.14 1.02 10.01
C ALA A 138 20.55 0.04 8.91
N GLU A 139 19.92 0.12 7.74
CA GLU A 139 20.40 -0.57 6.54
C GLU A 139 21.38 0.31 5.74
N ILE A 140 21.09 1.60 5.70
CA ILE A 140 21.82 2.61 4.95
C ILE A 140 22.24 3.74 5.90
N ILE A 141 23.50 4.15 5.82
CA ILE A 141 23.93 5.44 6.36
C ILE A 141 24.20 6.39 5.20
N GLU A 142 23.63 7.59 5.29
CA GLU A 142 23.83 8.63 4.30
C GLU A 142 24.34 9.93 4.93
N ASP A 143 25.50 10.37 4.47
CA ASP A 143 26.15 11.64 4.83
C ASP A 143 26.03 12.63 3.65
N ARG A 144 25.14 13.61 3.80
CA ARG A 144 24.69 14.46 2.68
C ARG A 144 25.38 15.83 2.56
N LEU A 145 25.87 16.41 3.65
CA LEU A 145 26.28 17.83 3.67
C LEU A 145 27.65 18.08 4.29
N PHE A 146 27.94 17.47 5.45
CA PHE A 146 29.18 17.71 6.19
C PHE A 146 29.88 16.38 6.45
N PRO A 147 31.08 16.15 5.88
CA PRO A 147 31.74 14.86 5.95
C PRO A 147 31.96 14.43 7.39
N LEU A 148 31.54 13.20 7.69
CA LEU A 148 31.80 12.55 8.97
C LEU A 148 33.30 12.52 9.28
N SER A 149 33.66 12.72 10.55
CA SER A 149 35.00 12.45 11.06
C SER A 149 35.14 11.02 11.57
N LEU A 150 36.38 10.57 11.83
CA LEU A 150 36.61 9.28 12.51
C LEU A 150 35.94 9.25 13.90
N GLU A 151 35.97 10.36 14.63
CA GLU A 151 35.32 10.47 15.94
C GLU A 151 33.80 10.33 15.83
N ASP A 152 33.19 10.89 14.78
CA ASP A 152 31.76 10.72 14.53
C ASP A 152 31.41 9.26 14.23
N LEU A 153 32.25 8.57 13.45
CA LEU A 153 32.07 7.15 13.16
C LEU A 153 32.25 6.26 14.39
N ASP A 154 33.18 6.58 15.29
CA ASP A 154 33.31 5.88 16.58
C ASP A 154 32.04 6.07 17.44
N ARG A 155 31.49 7.29 17.46
CA ARG A 155 30.22 7.58 18.16
C ARG A 155 29.05 6.83 17.53
N ILE A 156 28.97 6.79 16.21
CA ILE A 156 27.94 6.06 15.47
C ILE A 156 28.10 4.53 15.71
N ALA A 157 29.33 4.00 15.72
CA ALA A 157 29.60 2.59 16.00
C ALA A 157 29.02 2.15 17.35
N ASN A 158 29.09 3.03 18.35
CA ASN A 158 28.59 2.75 19.69
C ASN A 158 27.06 2.61 19.75
N ILE A 159 26.32 3.21 18.81
CA ILE A 159 24.85 3.13 18.76
C ILE A 159 24.35 2.17 17.69
N LEU A 160 25.17 1.81 16.69
CA LEU A 160 24.74 0.91 15.63
C LEU A 160 24.44 -0.50 16.14
N GLY A 161 23.43 -1.11 15.53
CA GLY A 161 23.12 -2.52 15.68
C GLY A 161 24.24 -3.42 15.12
N PRO A 162 24.24 -4.72 15.47
CA PRO A 162 25.34 -5.63 15.15
C PRO A 162 25.42 -6.05 13.67
N LYS A 163 24.42 -5.70 12.85
CA LYS A 163 24.40 -6.08 11.43
C LYS A 163 25.25 -5.12 10.59
N PRO A 164 26.03 -5.62 9.60
CA PRO A 164 26.71 -4.76 8.66
C PRO A 164 25.71 -3.98 7.80
N LEU A 165 26.09 -2.77 7.41
CA LEU A 165 25.27 -1.91 6.56
C LEU A 165 25.16 -2.50 5.15
N LYS A 166 23.97 -2.40 4.56
CA LYS A 166 23.79 -2.65 3.12
C LYS A 166 24.52 -1.58 2.32
N GLU A 167 24.44 -0.32 2.76
CA GLU A 167 25.07 0.80 2.08
C GLU A 167 25.64 1.83 3.06
N PHE A 168 26.83 2.33 2.75
CA PHE A 168 27.38 3.54 3.36
C PHE A 168 27.58 4.56 2.25
N SER A 169 27.02 5.76 2.42
CA SER A 169 26.93 6.77 1.38
C SER A 169 27.47 8.09 1.90
N THR A 170 28.48 8.67 1.24
CA THR A 170 29.19 9.87 1.72
C THR A 170 29.80 10.68 0.58
N GLN A 171 29.96 11.99 0.78
CA GLN A 171 30.76 12.80 -0.13
C GLN A 171 32.25 12.45 -0.05
N LEU A 172 32.95 12.64 -1.17
CA LEU A 172 34.37 12.37 -1.30
C LEU A 172 35.23 13.53 -0.81
N ASN A 173 35.17 13.79 0.49
CA ASN A 173 35.83 14.94 1.13
C ASN A 173 36.79 14.57 2.27
N ASN A 174 36.79 13.33 2.74
CA ASN A 174 37.62 12.92 3.89
C ASN A 174 38.06 11.47 3.78
N TYR A 175 39.30 11.23 3.30
CA TYR A 175 39.76 9.86 3.05
C TYR A 175 39.99 9.02 4.31
N GLN A 176 40.14 9.62 5.49
CA GLN A 176 40.48 8.88 6.72
C GLN A 176 39.35 7.93 7.12
N ILE A 177 38.10 8.30 6.85
CA ILE A 177 36.91 7.52 7.25
C ILE A 177 36.78 6.19 6.51
N PHE A 178 37.36 6.06 5.30
CA PHE A 178 37.27 4.82 4.53
C PHE A 178 38.03 3.65 5.16
N THR A 179 38.91 3.93 6.12
CA THR A 179 39.60 2.89 6.90
C THR A 179 38.77 2.39 8.08
N HIS A 180 37.70 3.11 8.44
CA HIS A 180 36.88 2.78 9.59
C HIS A 180 36.08 1.48 9.36
N PRO A 181 35.95 0.58 10.36
CA PRO A 181 35.26 -0.70 10.19
C PRO A 181 33.83 -0.59 9.67
N ILE A 182 33.05 0.42 10.07
CA ILE A 182 31.68 0.63 9.57
C ILE A 182 31.65 0.77 8.05
N VAL A 183 32.58 1.59 7.52
CA VAL A 183 32.66 1.90 6.10
C VAL A 183 33.26 0.74 5.33
N ARG A 184 34.32 0.13 5.86
CA ARG A 184 35.00 -1.00 5.22
C ARG A 184 34.13 -2.26 5.14
N ASN A 185 33.27 -2.46 6.14
CA ASN A 185 32.43 -3.65 6.25
C ASN A 185 31.02 -3.43 5.67
N SER A 186 30.70 -2.27 5.11
CA SER A 186 29.43 -2.11 4.39
C SER A 186 29.44 -3.00 3.14
N GLN A 187 28.26 -3.41 2.69
CA GLN A 187 28.16 -4.22 1.47
C GLN A 187 28.40 -3.38 0.23
N LYS A 188 28.06 -2.09 0.28
CA LYS A 188 28.24 -1.10 -0.78
C LYS A 188 28.73 0.22 -0.21
N LEU A 189 29.66 0.86 -0.90
CA LEU A 189 30.13 2.21 -0.62
C LEU A 189 29.70 3.12 -1.77
N VAL A 190 28.82 4.08 -1.49
CA VAL A 190 28.42 5.13 -2.42
C VAL A 190 29.22 6.38 -2.12
N LEU A 191 29.93 6.89 -3.13
CA LEU A 191 30.71 8.12 -3.06
C LEU A 191 30.05 9.17 -3.91
N TRP A 192 29.70 10.31 -3.33
CA TRP A 192 29.19 11.47 -4.06
C TRP A 192 30.33 12.39 -4.45
N SER A 193 30.14 13.15 -5.53
CA SER A 193 31.06 14.20 -5.94
C SER A 193 31.40 15.12 -4.77
N GLY A 194 32.70 15.32 -4.57
CA GLY A 194 33.29 16.06 -3.46
C GLY A 194 34.35 17.04 -3.95
N SER A 195 35.01 17.67 -3.01
CA SER A 195 35.99 18.74 -3.22
C SER A 195 37.44 18.27 -3.24
N GLU A 196 37.73 17.02 -2.87
CA GLU A 196 39.10 16.49 -2.80
C GLU A 196 39.48 15.66 -4.03
N ASP A 197 40.67 15.95 -4.59
CA ASP A 197 41.40 15.04 -5.48
C ASP A 197 42.30 14.15 -4.60
N PHE A 198 42.06 12.85 -4.58
CA PHE A 198 42.74 11.91 -3.68
C PHE A 198 43.26 10.69 -4.43
N ASP A 199 44.23 10.03 -3.81
CA ASP A 199 44.77 8.77 -4.32
C ASP A 199 43.76 7.63 -4.15
N HIS A 200 43.16 7.24 -5.27
CA HIS A 200 42.19 6.15 -5.44
C HIS A 200 42.64 4.84 -4.76
N ARG A 201 43.95 4.62 -4.67
CA ARG A 201 44.55 3.43 -4.03
C ARG A 201 44.28 3.34 -2.52
N ARG A 202 43.87 4.43 -1.88
CA ARG A 202 43.62 4.49 -0.42
C ARG A 202 42.23 3.97 -0.03
N ILE A 203 41.30 3.85 -0.99
CA ILE A 203 39.96 3.33 -0.74
C ILE A 203 39.95 1.81 -0.98
N ASN A 204 39.97 1.07 0.13
CA ASN A 204 39.92 -0.39 0.11
C ASN A 204 38.51 -0.90 0.44
N HIS A 205 37.61 -0.79 -0.53
CA HIS A 205 36.25 -1.30 -0.46
C HIS A 205 35.95 -2.19 -1.67
N ARG A 206 35.16 -3.25 -1.47
CA ARG A 206 34.89 -4.26 -2.50
C ARG A 206 33.92 -3.74 -3.58
N ASN A 207 32.86 -3.05 -3.17
CA ASN A 207 31.81 -2.58 -4.05
C ASN A 207 31.69 -1.05 -3.95
N ILE A 208 32.19 -0.32 -4.94
CA ILE A 208 32.22 1.15 -4.95
C ILE A 208 31.28 1.65 -6.04
N HIS A 209 30.43 2.60 -5.69
CA HIS A 209 29.52 3.27 -6.59
C HIS A 209 29.77 4.78 -6.54
N LEU A 210 30.05 5.40 -7.69
CA LEU A 210 30.30 6.83 -7.83
C LEU A 210 29.02 7.54 -8.26
N LYS A 211 28.51 8.49 -7.48
CA LYS A 211 27.23 9.15 -7.72
C LYS A 211 27.43 10.65 -7.97
N ASP A 212 26.66 11.19 -8.91
CA ASP A 212 26.64 12.61 -9.28
C ASP A 212 28.02 13.19 -9.64
N TYR A 213 28.80 12.48 -10.47
CA TYR A 213 30.06 13.00 -11.01
C TYR A 213 29.90 13.53 -12.44
N ASP A 214 30.63 14.60 -12.76
CA ASP A 214 30.89 14.96 -14.16
C ASP A 214 31.59 13.80 -14.88
N ARG A 215 31.22 13.60 -16.16
CA ARG A 215 31.73 12.53 -17.02
C ARG A 215 33.26 12.42 -17.00
N ARG A 216 33.97 13.54 -17.13
CA ARG A 216 35.43 13.53 -17.22
C ARG A 216 36.05 13.08 -15.91
N ILE A 217 35.47 13.55 -14.80
CA ILE A 217 35.93 13.22 -13.45
C ILE A 217 35.66 11.74 -13.16
N LEU A 218 34.45 11.24 -13.47
CA LEU A 218 34.06 9.83 -13.36
C LEU A 218 35.05 8.90 -14.09
N ILE A 219 35.34 9.18 -15.37
CA ILE A 219 36.26 8.38 -16.19
C ILE A 219 37.68 8.40 -15.63
N ASN A 220 38.14 9.55 -15.13
CA ASN A 220 39.47 9.66 -14.51
C ASN A 220 39.57 8.79 -13.26
N HIS A 221 38.56 8.83 -12.37
CA HIS A 221 38.52 7.97 -11.18
C HIS A 221 38.53 6.49 -11.57
N MET A 222 37.71 6.09 -12.54
CA MET A 222 37.65 4.70 -13.01
C MET A 222 38.99 4.23 -13.59
N ASN A 223 39.62 5.01 -14.46
CA ASN A 223 40.90 4.66 -15.07
C ASN A 223 42.02 4.49 -14.02
N ALA A 224 42.06 5.36 -13.01
CA ALA A 224 43.01 5.26 -11.91
C ALA A 224 42.83 3.95 -11.11
N TRP A 225 41.59 3.53 -10.86
CA TRP A 225 41.30 2.26 -10.18
C TRP A 225 41.57 1.02 -11.04
N ILE A 226 41.29 1.07 -12.34
CA ILE A 226 41.56 -0.04 -13.29
C ILE A 226 43.06 -0.31 -13.44
N ALA A 227 43.87 0.76 -13.50
CA ALA A 227 45.31 0.69 -13.67
C ALA A 227 46.04 0.10 -12.45
N ASN A 228 45.37 -0.03 -11.30
CA ASN A 228 45.94 -0.63 -10.11
C ASN A 228 45.94 -2.17 -10.21
N VAL A 229 47.14 -2.77 -10.29
CA VAL A 229 47.33 -4.19 -10.62
C VAL A 229 47.08 -5.13 -9.43
N ASN A 230 47.09 -4.62 -8.18
CA ASN A 230 47.23 -5.45 -6.97
C ASN A 230 45.92 -5.88 -6.26
N GLU A 231 44.74 -5.52 -6.74
CA GLU A 231 43.49 -5.84 -6.03
C GLU A 231 42.49 -6.51 -6.97
N VAL A 232 42.55 -7.85 -6.99
CA VAL A 232 41.52 -8.69 -7.60
C VAL A 232 40.27 -8.61 -6.70
N GLU A 233 39.06 -8.52 -7.29
CA GLU A 233 37.73 -8.55 -6.64
C GLU A 233 37.03 -7.22 -6.31
N LYS A 234 37.45 -6.07 -6.86
CA LYS A 234 36.68 -4.81 -6.72
C LYS A 234 35.67 -4.61 -7.86
N GLU A 235 34.41 -4.36 -7.52
CA GLU A 235 33.33 -3.99 -8.46
C GLU A 235 33.06 -2.48 -8.38
N PHE A 236 33.12 -1.82 -9.55
CA PHE A 236 32.91 -0.38 -9.71
C PHE A 236 31.72 -0.09 -10.63
N SER A 237 30.89 0.88 -10.23
CA SER A 237 29.76 1.42 -10.99
C SER A 237 29.61 2.92 -10.74
N GLY A 238 28.82 3.64 -11.54
CA GLY A 238 28.54 5.04 -11.25
C GLY A 238 27.49 5.71 -12.14
N ASP A 239 27.04 6.86 -11.67
CA ASP A 239 26.02 7.75 -12.25
C ASP A 239 26.65 9.10 -12.66
N ILE A 240 26.04 9.81 -13.60
CA ILE A 240 26.54 11.08 -14.15
C ILE A 240 25.67 12.24 -13.64
N GLU A 241 26.29 13.33 -13.19
CA GLU A 241 25.58 14.56 -12.84
C GLU A 241 25.03 15.23 -14.12
N VAL A 242 23.70 15.42 -14.18
CA VAL A 242 23.01 16.00 -15.33
C VAL A 242 22.62 17.45 -15.02
N SER A 243 23.41 18.41 -15.49
CA SER A 243 23.06 19.84 -15.43
C SER A 243 22.55 20.33 -16.80
N GLY A 244 21.22 20.43 -17.00
CA GLY A 244 20.61 21.16 -18.12
C GLY A 244 19.46 20.47 -18.89
N ASP A 245 18.63 21.28 -19.58
CA ASP A 245 17.32 20.94 -20.17
C ASP A 245 17.31 20.09 -21.48
N ASN A 246 18.33 19.31 -21.81
CA ASN A 246 18.41 18.62 -23.12
C ASN A 246 18.48 17.09 -23.06
N ASN A 247 17.33 16.45 -22.76
CA ASN A 247 17.16 15.01 -22.53
C ASN A 247 17.72 14.05 -23.62
N LEU A 248 17.79 14.45 -24.89
CA LEU A 248 18.19 13.54 -25.99
C LEU A 248 19.71 13.35 -26.10
N LYS A 249 20.47 14.43 -25.95
CA LYS A 249 21.93 14.41 -25.98
C LYS A 249 22.51 13.69 -24.75
N LEU A 250 21.74 13.75 -23.64
CA LEU A 250 22.05 13.10 -22.37
C LEU A 250 21.93 11.56 -22.46
N LEU A 251 20.92 11.05 -23.16
CA LEU A 251 20.76 9.61 -23.38
C LEU A 251 21.90 9.04 -24.24
N GLU A 252 22.32 9.78 -25.28
CA GLU A 252 23.46 9.39 -26.13
C GLU A 252 24.78 9.38 -25.36
N GLU A 253 24.99 10.33 -24.45
CA GLU A 253 26.18 10.42 -23.61
C GLU A 253 26.23 9.30 -22.55
N GLU A 254 25.10 8.99 -21.91
CA GLU A 254 24.97 7.85 -20.97
C GLU A 254 25.24 6.51 -21.67
N ILE A 255 24.68 6.31 -22.88
CA ILE A 255 24.93 5.11 -23.70
C ILE A 255 26.41 4.98 -24.03
N SER A 256 27.06 6.06 -24.45
CA SER A 256 28.49 6.07 -24.79
C SER A 256 29.38 5.70 -23.59
N ILE A 257 29.03 6.16 -22.39
CA ILE A 257 29.79 5.84 -21.17
C ILE A 257 29.58 4.39 -20.76
N LYS A 258 28.34 3.88 -20.81
CA LYS A 258 28.06 2.45 -20.56
C LYS A 258 28.79 1.54 -21.55
N GLU A 259 28.88 1.94 -22.82
CA GLU A 259 29.64 1.24 -23.84
C GLU A 259 31.15 1.23 -23.54
N MET A 260 31.73 2.37 -23.13
CA MET A 260 33.12 2.42 -22.67
C MET A 260 33.36 1.53 -21.44
N MET A 261 32.46 1.54 -20.46
CA MET A 261 32.54 0.69 -19.27
C MET A 261 32.50 -0.80 -19.63
N TYR A 262 31.65 -1.18 -20.59
CA TYR A 262 31.57 -2.53 -21.12
C TYR A 262 32.84 -2.95 -21.86
N LEU A 263 33.43 -2.06 -22.67
CA LEU A 263 34.67 -2.34 -23.38
C LEU A 263 35.86 -2.50 -22.41
N GLU A 264 35.95 -1.70 -21.36
CA GLU A 264 36.98 -1.86 -20.32
C GLU A 264 36.77 -3.11 -19.45
N LYS A 265 35.51 -3.48 -19.16
CA LYS A 265 35.17 -4.79 -18.58
C LYS A 265 35.70 -5.94 -19.44
N CYS A 266 35.51 -5.86 -20.76
CA CYS A 266 36.01 -6.86 -21.70
C CYS A 266 37.55 -6.93 -21.71
N LYS A 267 38.24 -5.78 -21.74
CA LYS A 267 39.73 -5.72 -21.73
C LYS A 267 40.35 -6.26 -20.44
N SER A 268 39.69 -6.06 -19.30
CA SER A 268 40.16 -6.52 -17.98
C SER A 268 39.77 -7.95 -17.63
N GLY A 269 39.16 -8.71 -18.57
CA GLY A 269 38.73 -10.08 -18.35
C GLY A 269 37.54 -10.23 -17.39
N GLY A 270 36.70 -9.20 -17.30
CA GLY A 270 35.47 -9.19 -16.50
C GLY A 270 35.65 -8.95 -14.99
N LYS A 271 36.88 -8.69 -14.52
CA LYS A 271 37.22 -8.70 -13.08
C LYS A 271 37.21 -7.34 -12.36
N ARG A 272 36.97 -6.21 -13.06
CA ARG A 272 37.30 -4.87 -12.50
C ARG A 272 36.30 -3.73 -12.74
N VAL A 273 35.39 -3.83 -13.69
CA VAL A 273 34.43 -2.75 -13.99
C VAL A 273 33.12 -3.38 -14.41
N LYS A 274 32.00 -2.96 -13.83
CA LYS A 274 30.68 -3.36 -14.30
C LYS A 274 29.95 -2.08 -14.73
N ALA A 275 29.65 -1.97 -16.03
CA ALA A 275 28.61 -1.04 -16.47
C ALA A 275 27.35 -1.34 -15.66
N ASN A 276 26.68 -0.32 -15.15
CA ASN A 276 25.46 -0.55 -14.37
C ASN A 276 24.44 -1.25 -15.29
N GLU A 277 24.26 -2.54 -15.09
CA GLU A 277 23.13 -3.33 -15.61
C GLU A 277 21.90 -3.04 -14.73
N SER A 278 21.67 -1.79 -14.32
CA SER A 278 20.49 -1.40 -13.55
C SER A 278 19.26 -1.29 -14.46
N ILE A 279 18.94 -2.41 -15.07
CA ILE A 279 17.64 -3.05 -14.87
C ILE A 279 17.94 -4.23 -13.93
N ALA A 280 17.62 -4.14 -12.63
CA ALA A 280 17.60 -5.34 -11.78
C ALA A 280 18.37 -5.31 -10.44
N ASP A 281 17.95 -4.58 -9.40
CA ASP A 281 18.41 -4.88 -8.02
C ASP A 281 17.46 -5.94 -7.41
N PHE A 282 18.00 -7.12 -7.07
CA PHE A 282 17.27 -8.27 -6.50
C PHE A 282 17.66 -8.52 -5.04
N SER A 283 17.70 -7.47 -4.23
CA SER A 283 17.89 -7.55 -2.79
C SER A 283 16.76 -6.80 -2.08
N VAL A 284 15.56 -7.38 -2.02
CA VAL A 284 14.45 -6.72 -1.30
C VAL A 284 13.67 -7.70 -0.42
N ASP A 285 13.36 -7.17 0.75
CA ASP A 285 12.57 -7.72 1.84
C ASP A 285 11.23 -8.33 1.35
N PRO A 286 10.94 -9.60 1.68
CA PRO A 286 9.72 -10.28 1.23
C PRO A 286 8.42 -9.64 1.75
N CYS A 287 8.48 -8.71 2.71
CA CYS A 287 7.31 -8.00 3.21
C CYS A 287 7.03 -6.68 2.48
N ASP A 288 8.04 -6.04 1.90
CA ASP A 288 7.86 -4.78 1.17
C ASP A 288 7.43 -5.01 -0.28
N ASP A 289 7.76 -6.17 -0.87
CA ASP A 289 7.72 -6.29 -2.32
C ASP A 289 7.16 -7.58 -2.94
N PHE A 290 6.12 -8.16 -2.33
CA PHE A 290 5.27 -9.10 -3.06
C PHE A 290 4.78 -8.52 -4.41
N TYR A 291 4.75 -7.19 -4.58
CA TYR A 291 4.35 -6.54 -5.82
C TYR A 291 5.53 -6.26 -6.79
N ALA A 292 6.73 -5.80 -6.39
CA ALA A 292 7.80 -5.60 -7.38
C ALA A 292 8.35 -6.89 -7.98
N HIS A 293 8.20 -8.05 -7.32
CA HIS A 293 8.55 -9.33 -7.95
C HIS A 293 7.65 -9.70 -9.15
N VAL A 294 6.49 -9.05 -9.27
CA VAL A 294 5.51 -9.31 -10.33
C VAL A 294 5.32 -8.11 -11.26
N CYS A 295 5.75 -6.92 -10.86
CA CYS A 295 5.74 -5.71 -11.67
C CYS A 295 6.96 -5.63 -12.60
N PRO A 296 6.79 -5.28 -13.89
CA PRO A 296 7.90 -4.81 -14.72
C PRO A 296 8.56 -3.57 -14.10
N MET A 297 9.89 -3.47 -14.14
CA MET A 297 10.62 -2.29 -13.68
C MET A 297 10.08 -1.01 -14.33
N GLY A 298 9.82 0.02 -13.52
CA GLY A 298 9.27 1.30 -13.95
C GLY A 298 7.75 1.46 -13.82
N THR A 299 7.04 0.42 -13.37
CA THR A 299 5.58 0.45 -13.16
C THR A 299 5.28 0.72 -11.69
N THR A 300 4.50 1.76 -11.35
CA THR A 300 4.15 1.97 -9.94
C THR A 300 3.24 0.83 -9.43
N LYS A 301 3.22 0.58 -8.11
CA LYS A 301 2.27 -0.37 -7.48
C LYS A 301 0.84 -0.12 -7.94
N GLN A 302 0.48 1.15 -8.11
CA GLN A 302 -0.85 1.56 -8.53
C GLN A 302 -1.12 1.20 -10.00
N ASP A 303 -0.13 1.35 -10.88
CA ASP A 303 -0.21 0.97 -12.29
C ASP A 303 -0.28 -0.55 -12.48
N PHE A 304 0.45 -1.32 -11.67
CA PHE A 304 0.38 -2.79 -11.71
C PHE A 304 -0.97 -3.33 -11.22
N LEU A 305 -1.46 -2.82 -10.09
CA LEU A 305 -2.80 -3.17 -9.61
C LEU A 305 -3.88 -2.74 -10.61
N SER A 306 -3.70 -1.57 -11.27
CA SER A 306 -4.57 -1.15 -12.37
C SER A 306 -4.51 -2.14 -13.53
N SER A 307 -3.32 -2.61 -13.90
CA SER A 307 -3.11 -3.57 -14.99
C SER A 307 -3.76 -4.93 -14.71
N ILE A 308 -3.67 -5.44 -13.47
CA ILE A 308 -4.36 -6.67 -13.05
C ILE A 308 -5.88 -6.47 -13.15
N TRP A 309 -6.36 -5.36 -12.60
CA TRP A 309 -7.78 -5.02 -12.62
C TRP A 309 -8.31 -4.87 -14.05
N GLU A 310 -7.54 -4.25 -14.94
CA GLU A 310 -7.81 -4.14 -16.37
C GLU A 310 -7.81 -5.49 -17.05
N THR A 311 -6.84 -6.35 -16.75
CA THR A 311 -6.75 -7.72 -17.29
C THR A 311 -7.99 -8.53 -16.90
N LYS A 312 -8.40 -8.50 -15.62
CA LYS A 312 -9.66 -9.13 -15.18
C LYS A 312 -10.84 -8.58 -15.96
N ARG A 313 -10.97 -7.25 -16.05
CA ARG A 313 -12.07 -6.60 -16.78
C ARG A 313 -12.07 -7.01 -18.25
N GLN A 314 -10.90 -7.14 -18.88
CA GLN A 314 -10.78 -7.55 -20.27
C GLN A 314 -11.21 -9.00 -20.46
N ILE A 315 -10.76 -9.93 -19.61
CA ILE A 315 -11.19 -11.34 -19.63
C ILE A 315 -12.73 -11.47 -19.55
N VAL A 316 -13.37 -10.67 -18.68
CA VAL A 316 -14.83 -10.66 -18.57
C VAL A 316 -15.48 -10.06 -19.82
N ARG A 317 -14.92 -8.97 -20.38
CA ARG A 317 -15.42 -8.36 -21.62
C ARG A 317 -15.33 -9.32 -22.81
N ASP A 318 -14.21 -10.00 -22.97
CA ASP A 318 -13.99 -10.96 -24.05
C ASP A 318 -15.00 -12.11 -23.94
N TYR A 319 -15.19 -12.66 -22.73
CA TYR A 319 -16.22 -13.67 -22.49
C TYR A 319 -17.63 -13.17 -22.87
N LYS A 320 -17.99 -11.95 -22.48
CA LYS A 320 -19.28 -11.33 -22.80
C LYS A 320 -19.46 -11.12 -24.31
N PHE A 321 -18.39 -10.78 -25.01
CA PHE A 321 -18.39 -10.60 -26.46
C PHE A 321 -18.56 -11.93 -27.20
N GLU A 322 -17.91 -12.99 -26.72
CA GLU A 322 -18.00 -14.34 -27.29
C GLU A 322 -19.32 -15.07 -26.96
N HIS A 323 -19.99 -14.69 -25.87
CA HIS A 323 -21.22 -15.34 -25.38
C HIS A 323 -22.38 -14.34 -25.19
N PRO A 324 -22.79 -13.58 -26.24
CA PRO A 324 -23.86 -12.59 -26.12
C PRO A 324 -25.23 -13.21 -25.81
N GLU A 325 -25.41 -14.51 -26.09
CA GLU A 325 -26.59 -15.30 -25.75
C GLU A 325 -26.68 -15.64 -24.26
N ASN A 326 -25.59 -15.51 -23.51
CA ASN A 326 -25.60 -15.73 -22.08
C ASN A 326 -26.55 -14.71 -21.43
N LEU A 327 -27.63 -15.25 -20.83
CA LEU A 327 -28.70 -14.47 -20.22
C LEU A 327 -28.17 -13.38 -19.27
N LEU A 328 -27.09 -13.68 -18.54
CA LEU A 328 -26.46 -12.76 -17.59
C LEU A 328 -25.84 -11.55 -18.28
N VAL A 329 -25.26 -11.77 -19.46
CA VAL A 329 -24.57 -10.75 -20.25
C VAL A 329 -25.59 -9.80 -20.89
N LYS A 330 -26.62 -10.38 -21.51
CA LYS A 330 -27.69 -9.62 -22.17
C LYS A 330 -28.54 -8.85 -21.18
N ASP A 331 -28.91 -9.46 -20.05
CA ASP A 331 -29.81 -8.83 -19.09
C ASP A 331 -29.13 -7.70 -18.32
N PHE A 332 -27.86 -7.80 -17.92
CA PHE A 332 -27.24 -6.81 -17.02
C PHE A 332 -26.39 -5.75 -17.72
N SER A 333 -26.74 -5.39 -18.96
CA SER A 333 -26.06 -4.33 -19.72
C SER A 333 -26.42 -2.91 -19.24
N VAL A 334 -25.50 -1.96 -19.44
CA VAL A 334 -25.71 -0.52 -19.15
C VAL A 334 -26.89 0.03 -19.95
N GLU A 335 -26.97 -0.32 -21.23
CA GLU A 335 -28.03 0.15 -22.12
C GLU A 335 -29.41 -0.36 -21.69
N LYS A 336 -29.54 -1.63 -21.30
CA LYS A 336 -30.80 -2.16 -20.76
C LYS A 336 -31.16 -1.50 -19.43
N THR A 337 -30.17 -1.23 -18.58
CA THR A 337 -30.37 -0.51 -17.30
C THR A 337 -30.95 0.88 -17.54
N ARG A 338 -30.38 1.63 -18.47
CA ARG A 338 -30.85 2.98 -18.87
C ARG A 338 -32.29 2.92 -19.39
N LYS A 339 -32.55 2.03 -20.37
CA LYS A 339 -33.89 1.85 -20.95
C LYS A 339 -34.95 1.51 -19.90
N VAL A 340 -34.69 0.53 -19.03
CA VAL A 340 -35.63 0.15 -17.97
C VAL A 340 -35.85 1.32 -16.99
N SER A 341 -34.80 2.05 -16.64
CA SER A 341 -34.92 3.24 -15.77
C SER A 341 -35.79 4.34 -16.41
N GLU A 342 -35.66 4.56 -17.72
CA GLU A 342 -36.49 5.52 -18.46
C GLU A 342 -37.95 5.08 -18.49
N ILE A 343 -38.22 3.81 -18.81
CA ILE A 343 -39.57 3.24 -18.81
C ILE A 343 -40.21 3.36 -17.42
N VAL A 344 -39.48 3.02 -16.36
CA VAL A 344 -39.98 3.10 -14.98
C VAL A 344 -40.28 4.55 -14.59
N THR A 345 -39.40 5.48 -14.95
CA THR A 345 -39.62 6.92 -14.71
C THR A 345 -40.86 7.42 -15.45
N GLN A 346 -41.03 7.06 -16.72
CA GLN A 346 -42.21 7.45 -17.50
C GLN A 346 -43.49 6.84 -16.92
N PHE A 347 -43.47 5.55 -16.58
CA PHE A 347 -44.59 4.87 -15.94
C PHE A 347 -44.99 5.57 -14.64
N LEU A 348 -44.03 5.90 -13.76
CA LEU A 348 -44.32 6.57 -12.49
C LEU A 348 -45.08 7.91 -12.68
N HIS A 349 -44.85 8.61 -13.78
CA HIS A 349 -45.51 9.88 -14.10
C HIS A 349 -46.73 9.75 -15.02
N SER A 350 -47.09 8.52 -15.41
CA SER A 350 -48.25 8.28 -16.27
C SER A 350 -49.51 7.94 -15.47
N GLU A 351 -50.68 8.13 -16.10
CA GLU A 351 -51.97 7.74 -15.52
C GLU A 351 -52.06 6.22 -15.27
N GLU A 352 -51.33 5.41 -16.05
CA GLU A 352 -51.32 3.95 -15.89
C GLU A 352 -50.77 3.52 -14.52
N SER A 353 -49.87 4.29 -13.91
CA SER A 353 -49.36 3.98 -12.58
C SER A 353 -50.42 4.02 -11.47
N LEU A 354 -51.48 4.83 -11.64
CA LEU A 354 -52.62 4.88 -10.71
C LEU A 354 -53.46 3.61 -10.79
N THR A 355 -53.52 2.97 -11.97
CA THR A 355 -54.30 1.74 -12.18
C THR A 355 -53.68 0.52 -11.50
N LEU A 356 -52.35 0.52 -11.25
CA LEU A 356 -51.64 -0.60 -10.64
C LEU A 356 -52.11 -0.88 -9.21
N CYS A 357 -52.54 0.15 -8.49
CA CYS A 357 -53.11 0.03 -7.15
C CYS A 357 -54.46 -0.69 -7.12
N ASN A 358 -55.29 -0.45 -8.14
CA ASN A 358 -56.56 -1.14 -8.30
C ASN A 358 -56.37 -2.60 -8.69
N PHE A 359 -55.32 -2.86 -9.48
CA PHE A 359 -55.04 -4.19 -9.97
C PHE A 359 -54.35 -5.09 -8.93
N ASN A 360 -53.22 -4.64 -8.34
CA ASN A 360 -52.45 -5.47 -7.43
C ASN A 360 -51.63 -4.67 -6.41
N LYS A 361 -52.24 -4.39 -5.26
CA LYS A 361 -51.61 -3.67 -4.12
C LYS A 361 -50.31 -4.32 -3.62
N LYS A 362 -50.16 -5.64 -3.78
CA LYS A 362 -48.96 -6.37 -3.37
C LYS A 362 -47.79 -6.07 -4.30
N ILE A 363 -48.04 -5.99 -5.61
CA ILE A 363 -47.00 -5.60 -6.59
C ILE A 363 -46.51 -4.19 -6.29
N VAL A 364 -47.42 -3.23 -6.07
CA VAL A 364 -47.03 -1.85 -5.69
C VAL A 364 -46.16 -1.83 -4.43
N SER A 365 -46.50 -2.61 -3.42
CA SER A 365 -45.71 -2.68 -2.19
C SER A 365 -44.33 -3.32 -2.40
N ILE A 366 -44.16 -4.23 -3.36
CA ILE A 366 -42.83 -4.80 -3.65
C ILE A 366 -42.02 -3.84 -4.52
N PHE A 367 -42.65 -3.29 -5.56
CA PHE A 367 -42.07 -2.34 -6.49
C PHE A 367 -41.54 -1.08 -5.78
N THR A 368 -42.38 -0.39 -5.02
CA THR A 368 -42.00 0.85 -4.30
C THR A 368 -40.91 0.60 -3.25
N ARG A 369 -40.93 -0.55 -2.57
CA ARG A 369 -39.86 -0.95 -1.63
C ARG A 369 -38.49 -1.05 -2.30
N HIS A 370 -38.46 -1.43 -3.57
CA HIS A 370 -37.22 -1.57 -4.34
C HIS A 370 -36.75 -0.26 -4.99
N LEU A 371 -37.55 0.80 -4.91
CA LEU A 371 -37.19 2.16 -5.34
C LEU A 371 -36.85 3.08 -4.16
N LEU A 372 -37.46 2.88 -2.98
CA LEU A 372 -37.23 3.70 -1.78
C LEU A 372 -36.03 3.21 -0.94
N GLU A 373 -35.10 4.08 -0.57
CA GLU A 373 -34.06 3.77 0.42
C GLU A 373 -34.61 3.92 1.85
N PHE A 374 -34.21 3.03 2.75
CA PHE A 374 -34.57 3.08 4.16
C PHE A 374 -33.27 2.93 4.96
N ASN A 375 -32.74 4.03 5.47
CA ASN A 375 -31.47 4.03 6.20
C ASN A 375 -31.61 3.32 7.56
N ILE A 376 -30.51 2.71 8.02
CA ILE A 376 -30.43 2.11 9.36
C ILE A 376 -30.46 3.26 10.38
N GLY A 377 -31.62 3.48 11.01
CA GLY A 377 -31.86 4.57 11.95
C GLY A 377 -33.17 5.33 11.69
N GLU A 378 -33.73 5.24 10.48
CA GLU A 378 -35.03 5.80 10.14
C GLU A 378 -36.15 4.75 10.29
N SER A 379 -36.34 4.22 11.50
CA SER A 379 -37.45 3.28 11.76
C SER A 379 -38.81 3.85 11.37
N ASP A 380 -38.94 5.17 11.45
CA ASP A 380 -40.17 5.90 11.18
C ASP A 380 -40.49 5.97 9.69
N SER A 381 -39.51 6.09 8.78
CA SER A 381 -39.77 6.14 7.34
C SER A 381 -40.25 4.78 6.79
N LEU A 382 -39.60 3.68 7.21
CA LEU A 382 -40.06 2.33 6.88
C LEU A 382 -41.41 1.99 7.55
N GLY A 383 -41.61 2.44 8.79
CA GLY A 383 -42.86 2.28 9.53
C GLY A 383 -44.02 3.01 8.85
N ASN A 384 -43.79 4.24 8.42
CA ASN A 384 -44.74 5.07 7.69
C ASN A 384 -45.09 4.42 6.36
N TRP A 385 -44.09 4.07 5.55
CA TRP A 385 -44.31 3.37 4.28
C TRP A 385 -45.13 2.08 4.43
N LYS A 386 -44.88 1.28 5.48
CA LYS A 386 -45.66 0.04 5.74
C LYS A 386 -47.15 0.33 6.00
N ARG A 387 -47.46 1.42 6.70
CA ARG A 387 -48.84 1.83 7.07
C ARG A 387 -49.54 2.61 5.95
N SER A 388 -48.80 3.16 5.01
CA SER A 388 -49.34 3.92 3.87
C SER A 388 -50.24 3.07 2.98
N SER A 389 -51.27 3.73 2.45
CA SER A 389 -52.13 3.22 1.37
C SER A 389 -51.32 2.92 0.10
N CYS A 390 -51.94 2.28 -0.88
CA CYS A 390 -51.25 1.93 -2.12
C CYS A 390 -50.80 3.17 -2.88
N GLU A 391 -51.68 4.16 -2.97
CA GLU A 391 -51.52 5.42 -3.67
C GLU A 391 -50.42 6.25 -2.99
N GLN A 392 -50.44 6.33 -1.66
CA GLN A 392 -49.40 7.01 -0.89
C GLN A 392 -48.01 6.39 -1.10
N LYS A 393 -47.90 5.06 -1.24
CA LYS A 393 -46.61 4.40 -1.51
C LYS A 393 -46.05 4.75 -2.88
N MET A 394 -46.92 4.93 -3.89
CA MET A 394 -46.52 5.39 -5.21
C MET A 394 -46.09 6.86 -5.17
N GLU A 395 -46.84 7.69 -4.44
CA GLU A 395 -46.52 9.11 -4.29
C GLU A 395 -45.16 9.33 -3.61
N MET A 396 -44.86 8.59 -2.55
CA MET A 396 -43.55 8.61 -1.89
C MET A 396 -42.39 8.34 -2.86
N VAL A 397 -42.59 7.51 -3.89
CA VAL A 397 -41.57 7.27 -4.92
C VAL A 397 -41.49 8.44 -5.89
N ARG A 398 -42.62 9.00 -6.32
CA ARG A 398 -42.66 10.13 -7.27
C ARG A 398 -42.03 11.41 -6.71
N GLU A 399 -42.17 11.62 -5.40
CA GLU A 399 -41.58 12.78 -4.72
C GLU A 399 -40.04 12.70 -4.64
N LEU A 400 -39.43 11.55 -4.97
CA LEU A 400 -37.98 11.45 -5.04
C LEU A 400 -37.42 12.24 -6.23
N PRO A 401 -36.32 13.00 -6.07
CA PRO A 401 -35.64 13.65 -7.18
C PRO A 401 -35.16 12.67 -8.26
N TYR A 402 -34.78 11.45 -7.85
CA TYR A 402 -34.29 10.38 -8.72
C TYR A 402 -34.93 9.04 -8.35
N PRO A 403 -36.19 8.78 -8.78
CA PRO A 403 -36.98 7.66 -8.28
C PRO A 403 -36.39 6.28 -8.62
N THR A 404 -35.57 6.18 -9.66
CA THR A 404 -34.95 4.94 -10.11
C THR A 404 -33.51 4.74 -9.63
N GLN A 405 -32.93 5.69 -8.89
CA GLN A 405 -31.51 5.63 -8.50
C GLN A 405 -31.18 4.37 -7.69
N LYS A 406 -32.05 3.99 -6.74
CA LYS A 406 -31.89 2.76 -5.96
C LYS A 406 -31.92 1.51 -6.84
N PHE A 407 -32.79 1.48 -7.84
CA PHE A 407 -32.86 0.38 -8.81
C PHE A 407 -31.56 0.29 -9.63
N ILE A 408 -31.05 1.42 -10.13
CA ILE A 408 -29.78 1.49 -10.86
C ILE A 408 -28.63 0.94 -10.00
N ASN A 409 -28.52 1.43 -8.75
CA ASN A 409 -27.49 0.97 -7.80
C ASN A 409 -27.60 -0.53 -7.51
N SER A 410 -28.83 -1.01 -7.28
CA SER A 410 -29.11 -2.43 -7.03
C SER A 410 -28.71 -3.31 -8.22
N ARG A 411 -29.04 -2.86 -9.43
CA ARG A 411 -28.71 -3.57 -10.66
C ARG A 411 -27.21 -3.57 -10.94
N MET A 412 -26.51 -2.48 -10.63
CA MET A 412 -25.05 -2.40 -10.72
C MET A 412 -24.37 -3.42 -9.82
N ILE A 413 -24.80 -3.57 -8.56
CA ILE A 413 -24.26 -4.58 -7.62
C ILE A 413 -24.45 -5.99 -8.19
N LEU A 414 -25.64 -6.31 -8.71
CA LEU A 414 -25.87 -7.61 -9.36
C LEU A 414 -24.98 -7.82 -10.57
N SER A 415 -24.85 -6.80 -11.44
CA SER A 415 -24.01 -6.85 -12.63
C SER A 415 -22.54 -7.13 -12.25
N GLN A 416 -22.01 -6.43 -11.25
CA GLN A 416 -20.64 -6.64 -10.76
C GLN A 416 -20.46 -8.03 -10.12
N ALA A 417 -21.43 -8.51 -9.34
CA ALA A 417 -21.37 -9.85 -8.77
C ALA A 417 -21.41 -10.94 -9.85
N MET A 418 -22.14 -10.73 -10.95
CA MET A 418 -22.14 -11.61 -12.11
C MET A 418 -20.80 -11.58 -12.82
N ASP A 419 -20.20 -10.41 -13.00
CA ASP A 419 -18.88 -10.24 -13.62
C ASP A 419 -17.80 -10.94 -12.81
N GLY A 420 -17.82 -10.79 -11.48
CA GLY A 420 -16.95 -11.54 -10.58
C GLY A 420 -17.18 -13.05 -10.66
N SER A 421 -18.43 -13.51 -10.82
CA SER A 421 -18.72 -14.94 -11.03
C SER A 421 -18.21 -15.46 -12.38
N ILE A 422 -18.25 -14.64 -13.44
CA ILE A 422 -17.68 -14.98 -14.75
C ILE A 422 -16.15 -15.08 -14.62
N ALA A 423 -15.49 -14.05 -14.09
CA ALA A 423 -14.05 -14.03 -13.85
C ALA A 423 -13.60 -15.26 -13.04
N ASN A 424 -14.24 -15.51 -11.90
CA ASN A 424 -13.94 -16.68 -11.06
C ASN A 424 -14.09 -18.01 -11.83
N SER A 425 -15.09 -18.12 -12.69
CA SER A 425 -15.33 -19.34 -13.47
C SER A 425 -14.22 -19.60 -14.49
N LEU A 426 -13.70 -18.55 -15.13
CA LEU A 426 -12.58 -18.60 -16.07
C LEU A 426 -11.26 -18.86 -15.33
N MET A 427 -11.13 -18.37 -14.10
CA MET A 427 -9.94 -18.53 -13.24
C MET A 427 -10.01 -19.74 -12.29
N LYS A 428 -10.94 -20.67 -12.47
CA LYS A 428 -11.16 -21.81 -11.56
C LYS A 428 -9.90 -22.65 -11.29
N LYS A 429 -9.02 -22.79 -12.28
CA LYS A 429 -7.74 -23.51 -12.11
C LYS A 429 -6.80 -22.78 -11.16
N LEU A 430 -6.76 -21.45 -11.21
CA LEU A 430 -5.94 -20.60 -10.36
C LEU A 430 -6.47 -20.56 -8.92
N ASP A 431 -7.79 -20.50 -8.74
CA ASP A 431 -8.43 -20.66 -7.42
C ASP A 431 -8.02 -21.99 -6.75
N LYS A 432 -8.04 -23.09 -7.51
CA LYS A 432 -7.59 -24.39 -7.01
C LYS A 432 -6.12 -24.36 -6.59
N LYS A 433 -5.24 -23.71 -7.36
CA LYS A 433 -3.82 -23.54 -7.00
C LYS A 433 -3.69 -22.74 -5.69
N LEU A 434 -4.38 -21.61 -5.56
CA LEU A 434 -4.36 -20.79 -4.35
C LEU A 434 -4.75 -21.58 -3.10
N ARG A 435 -5.84 -22.36 -3.19
CA ARG A 435 -6.30 -23.21 -2.08
C ARG A 435 -5.30 -24.30 -1.69
N GLN A 436 -4.51 -24.80 -2.64
CA GLN A 436 -3.44 -25.75 -2.37
C GLN A 436 -2.20 -25.09 -1.75
N LEU A 437 -1.94 -23.83 -2.10
CA LEU A 437 -0.81 -23.06 -1.60
C LEU A 437 -1.04 -22.52 -0.20
N PHE A 438 -2.26 -22.12 0.13
CA PHE A 438 -2.56 -21.48 1.41
C PHE A 438 -2.17 -22.33 2.64
N PRO A 439 -2.43 -23.66 2.69
CA PRO A 439 -1.91 -24.51 3.77
C PRO A 439 -0.39 -24.59 3.81
N LYS A 440 0.28 -24.58 2.65
CA LYS A 440 1.75 -24.56 2.57
C LYS A 440 2.32 -23.26 3.11
N LEU A 441 1.69 -22.13 2.79
CA LEU A 441 2.05 -20.82 3.32
C LEU A 441 1.92 -20.80 4.85
N LYS A 442 0.80 -21.30 5.40
CA LYS A 442 0.64 -21.46 6.85
C LYS A 442 1.77 -22.29 7.46
N MET A 443 2.14 -23.39 6.81
CA MET A 443 3.23 -24.26 7.26
C MET A 443 4.60 -23.57 7.19
N GLY A 444 4.85 -22.79 6.13
CA GLY A 444 6.06 -21.98 5.98
C GLY A 444 6.19 -20.94 7.09
N VAL A 445 5.14 -20.15 7.33
CA VAL A 445 5.08 -19.19 8.44
C VAL A 445 5.31 -19.89 9.77
N LEU A 446 4.67 -21.04 9.97
CA LEU A 446 4.83 -21.82 11.19
C LEU A 446 6.27 -22.31 11.40
N LYS A 447 6.93 -22.79 10.34
CA LYS A 447 8.32 -23.23 10.39
C LYS A 447 9.26 -22.09 10.80
N GLU A 448 9.02 -20.89 10.30
CA GLU A 448 9.81 -19.71 10.66
C GLU A 448 9.52 -19.21 12.09
N LEU A 449 8.26 -19.26 12.54
CA LEU A 449 7.91 -18.98 13.94
C LEU A 449 8.61 -19.94 14.91
N ARG A 450 8.66 -21.24 14.58
CA ARG A 450 9.37 -22.26 15.38
C ARG A 450 10.88 -22.04 15.45
N ARG A 451 11.45 -21.38 14.43
CA ARG A 451 12.88 -21.02 14.37
C ARG A 451 13.19 -19.69 15.02
N THR A 452 12.18 -18.90 15.35
CA THR A 452 12.34 -17.57 15.92
C THR A 452 12.50 -17.68 17.44
N PRO A 453 13.70 -17.40 18.01
CA PRO A 453 13.98 -17.63 19.43
C PRO A 453 12.99 -16.91 20.37
N TRP A 454 12.62 -15.69 20.03
CA TRP A 454 11.63 -14.92 20.79
C TRP A 454 10.27 -15.62 20.90
N ALA A 455 9.76 -16.21 19.81
CA ALA A 455 8.45 -16.86 19.80
C ALA A 455 8.44 -18.15 20.63
N VAL A 456 9.58 -18.85 20.67
CA VAL A 456 9.78 -20.09 21.46
C VAL A 456 9.94 -19.76 22.95
N GLU A 457 10.79 -18.78 23.28
CA GLU A 457 11.16 -18.46 24.67
C GLU A 457 10.04 -17.75 25.46
N ASN A 458 9.11 -17.07 24.77
CA ASN A 458 8.03 -16.32 25.40
C ASN A 458 6.68 -17.06 25.39
N GLY A 459 6.66 -18.36 25.04
CA GLY A 459 5.41 -19.15 24.98
C GLY A 459 4.41 -18.68 23.92
N ALA A 460 4.85 -17.87 22.96
CA ALA A 460 4.00 -17.31 21.92
C ALA A 460 3.72 -18.29 20.77
N LEU A 461 4.52 -19.36 20.66
CA LEU A 461 4.40 -20.36 19.61
C LEU A 461 3.02 -21.03 19.56
N GLU A 462 2.50 -21.50 20.69
CA GLU A 462 1.18 -22.15 20.75
C GLU A 462 0.05 -21.17 20.35
N MET A 463 0.18 -19.91 20.75
CA MET A 463 -0.79 -18.86 20.40
C MET A 463 -0.79 -18.56 18.90
N TYR A 464 0.38 -18.45 18.26
CA TYR A 464 0.47 -18.23 16.82
C TYR A 464 0.10 -19.48 16.01
N GLU A 465 0.44 -20.67 16.49
CA GLU A 465 -0.02 -21.93 15.92
C GLU A 465 -1.54 -22.02 15.90
N ASP A 466 -2.18 -21.75 17.04
CA ASP A 466 -3.63 -21.70 17.18
C ASP A 466 -4.25 -20.62 16.27
N ALA A 467 -3.67 -19.42 16.22
CA ALA A 467 -4.13 -18.36 15.33
C ALA A 467 -4.05 -18.77 13.85
N LEU A 468 -2.92 -19.30 13.39
CA LEU A 468 -2.73 -19.76 12.01
C LEU A 468 -3.73 -20.87 11.65
N GLN A 469 -4.03 -21.78 12.56
CA GLN A 469 -5.04 -22.82 12.34
C GLN A 469 -6.44 -22.22 12.18
N LYS A 470 -6.77 -21.20 12.97
CA LYS A 470 -8.09 -20.53 12.98
C LYS A 470 -8.32 -19.58 11.80
N ILE A 471 -7.31 -19.22 11.01
CA ILE A 471 -7.50 -18.38 9.83
C ILE A 471 -8.34 -19.12 8.78
N ASN A 472 -9.51 -18.59 8.49
CA ASN A 472 -10.36 -19.01 7.38
C ASN A 472 -9.91 -18.36 6.07
N PHE A 473 -9.82 -19.17 5.03
CA PHE A 473 -9.48 -18.73 3.67
C PHE A 473 -10.70 -18.73 2.80
N THR A 474 -10.99 -17.59 2.18
CA THR A 474 -12.16 -17.42 1.34
C THR A 474 -11.76 -16.78 0.02
N THR A 475 -12.38 -17.22 -1.06
CA THR A 475 -12.23 -16.63 -2.38
C THR A 475 -13.60 -16.35 -2.98
N PHE A 476 -13.64 -15.70 -4.13
CA PHE A 476 -14.89 -15.47 -4.87
C PHE A 476 -15.66 -16.78 -5.14
N SER A 477 -14.97 -17.94 -5.22
CA SER A 477 -15.63 -19.22 -5.44
C SER A 477 -16.59 -19.62 -4.31
N ASP A 478 -16.34 -19.19 -3.07
CA ASP A 478 -17.20 -19.48 -1.91
C ASP A 478 -18.55 -18.75 -1.98
N ILE A 479 -18.58 -17.58 -2.61
CA ILE A 479 -19.80 -16.79 -2.80
C ILE A 479 -20.52 -17.05 -4.14
N ARG A 480 -19.92 -17.85 -5.02
CA ARG A 480 -20.48 -18.16 -6.34
C ARG A 480 -21.84 -18.85 -6.26
N LYS A 481 -22.04 -19.75 -5.28
CA LYS A 481 -23.31 -20.47 -5.09
C LYS A 481 -24.43 -19.49 -4.67
N PRO A 482 -24.25 -18.62 -3.68
CA PRO A 482 -25.16 -17.50 -3.41
C PRO A 482 -25.51 -16.66 -4.64
N ILE A 483 -24.53 -16.29 -5.46
CA ILE A 483 -24.76 -15.49 -6.68
C ILE A 483 -25.60 -16.25 -7.71
N LYS A 484 -25.29 -17.52 -7.98
CA LYS A 484 -26.10 -18.36 -8.88
C LYS A 484 -27.54 -18.49 -8.40
N HIS A 485 -27.75 -18.61 -7.09
CA HIS A 485 -29.11 -18.67 -6.56
C HIS A 485 -29.83 -17.32 -6.71
N ALA A 486 -29.14 -16.19 -6.52
CA ALA A 486 -29.72 -14.88 -6.77
C ALA A 486 -30.15 -14.69 -8.22
N GLN A 487 -29.43 -15.27 -9.18
CA GLN A 487 -29.85 -15.31 -10.59
C GLN A 487 -31.15 -16.09 -10.77
N SER A 488 -31.28 -17.26 -10.13
CA SER A 488 -32.54 -18.00 -10.14
C SER A 488 -33.68 -17.22 -9.50
N VAL A 489 -33.42 -16.52 -8.38
CA VAL A 489 -34.40 -15.64 -7.73
C VAL A 489 -34.83 -14.50 -8.66
N PHE A 490 -33.89 -13.89 -9.38
CA PHE A 490 -34.19 -12.86 -10.38
C PHE A 490 -35.16 -13.38 -11.45
N ILE A 491 -34.82 -14.50 -12.10
CA ILE A 491 -35.63 -15.09 -13.19
C ILE A 491 -37.03 -15.46 -12.67
N GLN A 492 -37.10 -16.14 -11.52
CA GLN A 492 -38.37 -16.56 -10.93
C GLN A 492 -39.24 -15.36 -10.52
N ALA A 493 -38.66 -14.34 -9.91
CA ALA A 493 -39.38 -13.14 -9.50
C ALA A 493 -39.89 -12.37 -10.72
N LYS A 494 -39.09 -12.28 -11.79
CA LYS A 494 -39.48 -11.65 -13.04
C LYS A 494 -40.65 -12.35 -13.70
N ASN A 495 -40.52 -13.66 -13.96
CA ASN A 495 -41.57 -14.44 -14.62
C ASN A 495 -42.87 -14.42 -13.81
N LYS A 496 -42.78 -14.62 -12.50
CA LYS A 496 -43.94 -14.55 -11.60
C LYS A 496 -44.61 -13.18 -11.62
N CYS A 497 -43.84 -12.09 -11.75
CA CYS A 497 -44.41 -10.77 -11.87
C CYS A 497 -45.12 -10.59 -13.22
N ILE A 498 -44.49 -11.01 -14.32
CA ILE A 498 -45.08 -10.97 -15.67
C ILE A 498 -46.40 -11.73 -15.67
N ASP A 499 -46.42 -12.98 -15.20
CA ASP A 499 -47.63 -13.81 -15.12
C ASP A 499 -48.79 -13.11 -14.37
N LEU A 500 -48.48 -12.23 -13.41
CA LEU A 500 -49.49 -11.50 -12.64
C LEU A 500 -50.03 -10.29 -13.38
N ILE A 501 -49.24 -9.58 -14.18
CA ILE A 501 -49.63 -8.31 -14.82
C ILE A 501 -49.79 -8.42 -16.34
N HIS A 502 -49.55 -9.59 -16.93
CA HIS A 502 -49.54 -9.77 -18.36
C HIS A 502 -50.85 -9.36 -19.04
N GLY A 503 -50.73 -8.60 -20.13
CA GLY A 503 -51.84 -8.05 -20.89
C GLY A 503 -52.56 -6.90 -20.20
N LYS A 504 -52.02 -6.36 -19.10
CA LYS A 504 -52.58 -5.18 -18.41
C LYS A 504 -51.89 -3.89 -18.79
N TYR A 505 -50.64 -3.98 -19.24
CA TYR A 505 -49.86 -2.83 -19.66
C TYR A 505 -49.17 -3.12 -21.00
N SER A 506 -48.51 -2.12 -21.59
CA SER A 506 -47.60 -2.40 -22.71
C SER A 506 -46.49 -3.35 -22.24
N MET A 507 -45.96 -4.17 -23.15
CA MET A 507 -44.86 -5.10 -22.83
C MET A 507 -43.66 -4.39 -22.19
N GLU A 508 -43.41 -3.13 -22.57
CA GLU A 508 -42.32 -2.31 -22.03
C GLU A 508 -42.57 -1.98 -20.55
N ILE A 509 -43.78 -1.52 -20.20
CA ILE A 509 -44.15 -1.21 -18.81
C ILE A 509 -44.15 -2.50 -17.96
N GLU A 510 -44.65 -3.61 -18.50
CA GLU A 510 -44.62 -4.91 -17.83
C GLU A 510 -43.17 -5.33 -17.50
N ASP A 511 -42.28 -5.26 -18.50
CA ASP A 511 -40.85 -5.56 -18.32
C ASP A 511 -40.24 -4.62 -17.27
N GLY A 512 -40.52 -3.31 -17.35
CA GLY A 512 -39.97 -2.31 -16.41
C GLY A 512 -40.35 -2.56 -14.95
N ILE A 513 -41.63 -2.78 -14.66
CA ILE A 513 -42.12 -3.06 -13.30
C ILE A 513 -41.50 -4.36 -12.77
N CYS A 514 -41.55 -5.42 -13.59
CA CYS A 514 -41.10 -6.73 -13.18
C CYS A 514 -39.58 -6.83 -13.05
N GLU A 515 -38.82 -6.06 -13.81
CA GLU A 515 -37.38 -5.96 -13.67
C GLU A 515 -36.98 -5.31 -12.34
N VAL A 516 -37.66 -4.24 -11.91
CA VAL A 516 -37.42 -3.61 -10.59
C VAL A 516 -37.66 -4.60 -9.45
N ILE A 517 -38.75 -5.36 -9.53
CA ILE A 517 -39.08 -6.39 -8.53
C ILE A 517 -38.03 -7.51 -8.54
N ALA A 518 -37.63 -7.98 -9.72
CA ALA A 518 -36.66 -9.05 -9.88
C ALA A 518 -35.27 -8.68 -9.36
N VAL A 519 -34.75 -7.50 -9.75
CA VAL A 519 -33.49 -6.95 -9.25
C VAL A 519 -33.54 -6.82 -7.73
N GLY A 520 -34.62 -6.24 -7.21
CA GLY A 520 -34.81 -6.06 -5.79
C GLY A 520 -34.82 -7.37 -4.99
N GLY A 521 -35.49 -8.40 -5.51
CA GLY A 521 -35.50 -9.74 -4.93
C GLY A 521 -34.12 -10.38 -4.89
N ALA A 522 -33.38 -10.29 -6.00
CA ALA A 522 -32.04 -10.84 -6.12
C ALA A 522 -31.01 -10.11 -5.23
N VAL A 523 -31.02 -8.77 -5.19
CA VAL A 523 -30.14 -7.99 -4.30
C VAL A 523 -30.41 -8.28 -2.83
N ARG A 524 -31.68 -8.35 -2.42
CA ARG A 524 -32.02 -8.73 -1.04
C ARG A 524 -31.57 -10.14 -0.70
N TYR A 525 -31.46 -11.03 -1.68
CA TYR A 525 -30.93 -12.37 -1.46
C TYR A 525 -29.42 -12.36 -1.27
N ILE A 526 -28.65 -11.72 -2.17
CA ILE A 526 -27.18 -11.68 -2.07
C ILE A 526 -26.69 -10.90 -0.84
N ASN A 527 -27.47 -9.94 -0.35
CA ASN A 527 -27.14 -9.17 0.85
C ASN A 527 -27.41 -9.93 2.17
N LYS A 528 -27.91 -11.17 2.11
CA LYS A 528 -28.02 -12.00 3.32
C LYS A 528 -26.62 -12.38 3.81
N PRO A 529 -26.43 -12.55 5.13
CA PRO A 529 -25.17 -13.07 5.66
C PRO A 529 -24.79 -14.39 4.99
N ILE A 530 -23.54 -14.49 4.54
CA ILE A 530 -22.94 -15.71 4.01
C ILE A 530 -21.97 -16.20 5.09
N GLU A 531 -22.10 -17.46 5.51
CA GLU A 531 -21.32 -18.01 6.64
C GLU A 531 -19.80 -17.86 6.46
N SER A 532 -19.33 -17.98 5.21
CA SER A 532 -17.92 -17.84 4.85
C SER A 532 -17.49 -16.40 4.61
N VAL A 533 -18.30 -15.38 4.88
CA VAL A 533 -17.96 -13.98 4.59
C VAL A 533 -18.41 -13.08 5.73
N TYR A 534 -17.51 -12.22 6.20
CA TYR A 534 -17.89 -11.20 7.15
C TYR A 534 -18.84 -10.18 6.50
N GLN A 535 -19.95 -9.89 7.19
CA GLN A 535 -21.01 -9.05 6.65
C GLN A 535 -20.55 -7.64 6.25
N GLY A 536 -19.53 -7.10 6.94
CA GLY A 536 -18.94 -5.79 6.61
C GLY A 536 -18.29 -5.74 5.23
N ASP A 537 -17.77 -6.87 4.74
CA ASP A 537 -16.99 -6.92 3.50
C ASP A 537 -17.81 -7.43 2.31
N LEU A 538 -19.00 -7.95 2.59
CA LEU A 538 -19.87 -8.59 1.58
C LEU A 538 -20.12 -7.66 0.38
N ARG A 539 -20.32 -6.36 0.61
CA ARG A 539 -20.55 -5.41 -0.48
C ARG A 539 -19.33 -5.31 -1.39
N ASP A 540 -18.15 -5.14 -0.82
CA ASP A 540 -16.91 -4.94 -1.57
C ASP A 540 -16.46 -6.22 -2.29
N ILE A 541 -16.74 -7.37 -1.68
CA ILE A 541 -16.57 -8.69 -2.28
C ILE A 541 -17.50 -8.86 -3.48
N LEU A 542 -18.79 -8.49 -3.35
CA LEU A 542 -19.77 -8.58 -4.44
C LEU A 542 -19.44 -7.64 -5.61
N THR A 543 -18.88 -6.46 -5.33
CA THR A 543 -18.44 -5.55 -6.39
C THR A 543 -17.08 -5.93 -6.98
N ASP A 544 -16.40 -6.92 -6.38
CA ASP A 544 -15.05 -7.40 -6.75
C ASP A 544 -14.07 -6.22 -6.90
N GLN A 545 -14.16 -5.27 -5.97
CA GLN A 545 -13.41 -4.01 -5.94
C GLN A 545 -12.20 -4.04 -4.99
N THR A 546 -12.06 -5.05 -4.13
CA THR A 546 -11.03 -5.09 -3.10
C THR A 546 -9.84 -5.98 -3.45
N ALA A 547 -8.65 -5.40 -3.27
CA ALA A 547 -7.40 -6.13 -3.10
C ALA A 547 -7.45 -7.01 -1.85
N ALA A 548 -6.71 -8.13 -1.83
CA ALA A 548 -6.73 -9.12 -0.75
C ALA A 548 -6.81 -8.46 0.65
N PHE A 549 -7.82 -8.83 1.45
CA PHE A 549 -8.13 -8.15 2.71
C PHE A 549 -8.16 -9.12 3.89
N ASN A 550 -7.64 -8.66 5.02
CA ASN A 550 -7.81 -9.31 6.31
C ASN A 550 -9.10 -8.78 6.94
N SER A 551 -10.22 -9.41 6.56
CA SER A 551 -11.59 -9.11 7.01
C SER A 551 -11.70 -8.96 8.53
N LYS A 552 -10.99 -9.86 9.24
CA LYS A 552 -10.74 -9.90 10.68
C LYS A 552 -9.49 -10.73 10.94
N ASP A 553 -8.97 -10.71 12.16
CA ASP A 553 -7.78 -11.48 12.58
C ASP A 553 -7.80 -12.98 12.20
N ASN A 554 -8.98 -13.56 11.97
CA ASN A 554 -9.17 -14.96 11.59
C ASN A 554 -9.79 -15.18 10.19
N HIS A 555 -9.85 -14.17 9.32
CA HIS A 555 -10.51 -14.31 8.03
C HIS A 555 -9.79 -13.55 6.91
N ILE A 556 -9.31 -14.30 5.91
CA ILE A 556 -8.62 -13.78 4.73
C ILE A 556 -9.49 -14.01 3.50
N TYR A 557 -9.76 -12.93 2.77
CA TYR A 557 -10.41 -12.98 1.46
C TYR A 557 -9.43 -12.65 0.34
N ILE A 558 -9.42 -13.48 -0.72
CA ILE A 558 -8.70 -13.22 -1.98
C ILE A 558 -9.70 -13.06 -3.13
N GLY A 559 -9.70 -11.86 -3.73
CA GLY A 559 -10.51 -11.51 -4.91
C GLY A 559 -9.99 -12.12 -6.22
N ASN A 560 -10.78 -11.97 -7.29
CA ASN A 560 -10.40 -12.54 -8.59
C ASN A 560 -9.15 -11.86 -9.17
N ASP A 561 -8.97 -10.56 -8.94
CA ASP A 561 -7.78 -9.81 -9.39
C ASP A 561 -6.49 -10.47 -8.85
N PHE A 562 -6.46 -10.77 -7.56
CA PHE A 562 -5.31 -11.43 -6.91
C PHE A 562 -5.15 -12.89 -7.30
N THR A 563 -6.22 -13.54 -7.78
CA THR A 563 -6.13 -14.91 -8.28
C THR A 563 -5.28 -14.99 -9.55
N LEU A 564 -5.20 -13.93 -10.34
CA LEU A 564 -4.30 -13.85 -11.51
C LEU A 564 -2.82 -13.97 -11.11
N LEU A 565 -2.45 -13.56 -9.90
CA LEU A 565 -1.08 -13.70 -9.38
C LEU A 565 -0.68 -15.16 -9.15
N ALA A 566 -1.64 -16.07 -8.98
CA ALA A 566 -1.35 -17.50 -8.85
C ALA A 566 -0.93 -18.17 -10.17
N ASN A 567 -0.91 -17.41 -11.27
CA ASN A 567 -0.45 -17.86 -12.58
C ASN A 567 1.04 -17.57 -12.82
N THR A 568 1.75 -16.98 -11.86
CA THR A 568 3.19 -16.73 -11.98
C THR A 568 3.99 -17.92 -11.44
N ASP A 569 5.10 -18.25 -12.11
CA ASP A 569 5.95 -19.39 -11.75
C ASP A 569 6.74 -19.20 -10.44
N TYR A 570 6.62 -18.03 -9.80
CA TYR A 570 7.27 -17.68 -8.52
C TYR A 570 6.84 -18.51 -7.31
N LEU A 571 5.83 -19.37 -7.45
CA LEU A 571 5.34 -20.23 -6.38
C LEU A 571 6.15 -21.53 -6.23
N SER A 572 7.20 -21.72 -7.03
CA SER A 572 8.19 -22.80 -6.88
C SER A 572 8.95 -22.74 -5.55
N ASP A 573 9.02 -21.56 -4.93
CA ASP A 573 9.86 -21.30 -3.76
C ASP A 573 9.17 -21.66 -2.43
N LEU A 574 7.91 -22.11 -2.49
CA LEU A 574 7.12 -22.59 -1.35
C LEU A 574 7.16 -24.12 -1.18
N VAL A 575 8.10 -24.81 -1.81
CA VAL A 575 8.33 -26.27 -1.69
C VAL A 575 9.42 -26.59 -0.69
#